data_AF-A0A0S8E9Z4-F1
#
_entry.id   AF-A0A0S8E9Z4-F1
#
_cell.length_a   1.000
_cell.length_b   1.000
_cell.length_c   1.000
_cell.angle_alpha   90.00
_cell.angle_beta   90.00
_cell.angle_gamma   90.00
#
_symmetry.space_group_name_H-M   'P 1'
#
loop_
_entity.id
_entity.type
_entity.pdbx_description
1 polymer ?
#
loop_
_entity_poly.entity_id
_entity_poly.type
_entity_poly.pdbx_seq_one_letter_code
_entity_poly.pdbx_strand_id
1 'polypeptide(L)' 'MYVALANEDGTFAAVCSGDPNAAQRESWTEWRIALAPLAAQGADLTDVNKVSLGFGDKNNPGSGGAGKL' A
#
# COMPACT_ATOMS: atom_id res chain seq x y z
N MET A 1 4.87 -1.13 5.14
CA MET A 1 3.83 -1.70 4.25
C MET A 1 3.11 -0.58 3.53
N TYR A 2 2.52 -0.86 2.36
CA TYR A 2 1.75 0.12 1.60
C TYR A 2 0.45 -0.50 1.10
N VAL A 3 -0.57 0.34 0.93
CA VAL A 3 -1.76 0.01 0.14
C VAL A 3 -1.64 0.73 -1.19
N ALA A 4 -2.15 0.12 -2.25
CA ALA A 4 -2.34 0.81 -3.50
C ALA A 4 -3.67 0.48 -4.15
N LEU A 5 -4.23 1.46 -4.83
CA LEU A 5 -5.44 1.34 -5.63
C LEU A 5 -5.08 1.40 -7.10
N ALA A 6 -5.79 0.63 -7.92
CA ALA A 6 -5.78 0.80 -9.36
C ALA A 6 -7.20 0.89 -9.92
N ASN A 7 -7.39 1.84 -10.82
CA ASN A 7 -8.58 2.00 -11.65
C ASN A 7 -8.42 1.24 -12.98
N GLU A 8 -9.50 1.04 -13.73
CA GLU A 8 -9.50 0.27 -14.98
C GLU A 8 -8.64 0.93 -16.08
N ASP A 9 -8.57 2.27 -16.05
CA ASP A 9 -7.78 3.10 -16.96
C ASP A 9 -6.26 3.00 -16.76
N GLY A 10 -5.82 2.27 -15.72
CA GLY A 10 -4.41 2.09 -15.38
C GLY A 10 -3.85 3.12 -14.39
N THR A 11 -4.68 4.04 -13.89
CA THR A 11 -4.31 4.95 -12.80
C THR A 11 -3.96 4.17 -11.55
N PHE A 12 -2.87 4.56 -10.88
CA PHE A 12 -2.37 3.91 -9.67
C PHE A 12 -2.02 4.95 -8.62
N ALA A 13 -2.53 4.76 -7.40
CA ALA A 13 -2.22 5.59 -6.25
C ALA A 13 -1.86 4.73 -5.04
N ALA A 14 -0.88 5.17 -4.24
CA ALA A 14 -0.42 4.39 -3.10
C ALA A 14 -0.21 5.25 -1.84
N VAL A 15 -0.38 4.62 -0.67
CA VAL A 15 -0.05 5.22 0.63
C VAL A 15 0.80 4.23 1.43
N CYS A 16 1.92 4.72 1.97
CA CYS A 16 2.77 3.95 2.87
C CYS A 16 2.35 4.18 4.32
N SER A 17 2.30 3.11 5.12
CA SER A 17 2.00 3.16 6.56
C SER A 17 3.09 3.90 7.36
N GLY A 18 4.31 4.00 6.83
CA GLY A 18 5.47 4.61 7.50
C GLY A 18 6.07 3.78 8.64
N ASP A 19 5.31 2.81 9.19
CA ASP A 19 5.81 1.88 10.21
C ASP A 19 6.59 0.71 9.55
N PRO A 20 7.92 0.61 9.77
CA PRO A 20 8.74 -0.49 9.23
C PRO A 20 8.44 -1.84 9.90
N ASN A 21 7.84 -1.82 11.10
CA ASN A 21 7.56 -3.01 11.90
C ASN A 21 6.08 -3.41 11.86
N ALA A 22 5.27 -2.79 11.00
CA ALA A 22 3.82 -3.02 10.93
C ALA A 22 3.43 -4.51 10.78
N ALA A 23 4.25 -5.30 10.07
CA ALA A 23 4.02 -6.72 9.83
C ALA A 23 4.53 -7.66 10.95
N GLN A 24 5.24 -7.12 11.95
CA GLN A 24 5.88 -7.90 13.02
C GLN A 24 5.05 -7.93 14.31
N ARG A 25 3.90 -7.25 14.33
CA ARG A 25 3.04 -7.16 15.51
C ARG A 25 2.30 -8.48 15.71
N GLU A 26 2.42 -9.07 16.89
CA GLU A 26 1.75 -10.33 17.24
C GLU A 26 0.25 -10.14 17.45
N SER A 27 -0.17 -8.96 17.90
CA SER A 27 -1.58 -8.59 18.07
C SER A 27 -2.13 -7.89 16.83
N TRP A 28 -3.40 -8.18 16.50
CA TRP A 28 -4.11 -7.46 15.44
C TRP A 28 -4.06 -5.95 15.67
N THR A 29 -3.69 -5.22 14.63
CA THR A 29 -3.60 -3.76 14.64
C THR A 29 -4.42 -3.21 13.48
N GLU A 30 -5.32 -2.28 13.77
CA GLU A 30 -6.03 -1.55 12.74
C GLU A 30 -5.09 -0.53 12.06
N TRP A 31 -5.11 -0.49 10.73
CA TRP A 31 -4.52 0.60 9.97
C TRP A 31 -5.61 1.35 9.23
N ARG A 32 -5.94 2.55 9.71
CA ARG A 32 -6.87 3.46 9.02
C ARG A 32 -6.11 4.29 8.00
N ILE A 33 -6.58 4.25 6.76
CA ILE A 33 -5.93 4.89 5.62
C ILE A 33 -6.81 6.06 5.18
N ALA A 34 -6.26 7.26 5.20
CA ALA A 34 -6.94 8.41 4.62
C ALA A 34 -7.06 8.21 3.10
N LEU A 35 -8.25 8.45 2.54
CA LEU A 35 -8.48 8.33 1.10
C LEU A 35 -8.05 9.58 0.32
N ALA A 36 -8.03 10.75 0.97
CA ALA A 36 -7.67 12.02 0.34
C ALA A 36 -6.27 12.00 -0.32
N PRO A 37 -5.21 11.41 0.29
CA PRO A 37 -3.91 11.27 -0.38
C PRO A 37 -3.93 10.39 -1.63
N LEU A 38 -4.84 9.42 -1.73
CA LEU A 38 -4.99 8.57 -2.92
C LEU A 38 -5.70 9.33 -4.03
N ALA A 39 -6.76 10.08 -3.70
CA ALA A 39 -7.44 10.96 -4.64
C ALA A 39 -6.51 12.08 -5.16
N ALA A 40 -5.65 12.63 -4.30
CA ALA A 40 -4.65 13.64 -4.70
C ALA A 40 -3.59 13.08 -5.68
N GLN A 41 -3.41 11.75 -5.73
CA GLN A 41 -2.57 11.06 -6.71
C GLN A 41 -3.33 10.71 -8.00
N GLY A 42 -4.60 11.08 -8.12
CA GLY A 42 -5.42 10.89 -9.32
C GLY A 42 -6.36 9.70 -9.28
N ALA A 43 -6.38 8.89 -8.21
CA ALA A 43 -7.27 7.73 -8.15
C ALA A 43 -8.75 8.14 -8.16
N ASP A 44 -9.55 7.50 -9.01
CA ASP A 44 -11.00 7.58 -8.96
C ASP A 44 -11.52 6.67 -7.84
N LEU A 45 -11.96 7.26 -6.73
CA LEU A 45 -12.45 6.50 -5.58
C LEU A 45 -13.83 5.86 -5.82
N THR A 46 -14.48 6.17 -6.94
CA THR A 46 -15.79 5.60 -7.32
C THR A 46 -15.66 4.38 -8.23
N ASP A 47 -14.48 4.13 -8.83
CA ASP A 47 -14.22 3.04 -9.77
C ASP A 47 -12.95 2.25 -9.40
N VAL A 48 -12.86 1.74 -8.17
CA VAL A 48 -11.68 0.98 -7.73
C VAL A 48 -11.78 -0.48 -8.18
N ASN A 49 -10.91 -0.90 -9.10
CA ASN A 49 -10.92 -2.27 -9.63
C ASN A 49 -9.95 -3.20 -8.90
N LYS A 50 -8.84 -2.66 -8.36
CA LYS A 50 -7.85 -3.47 -7.62
C LYS A 50 -7.38 -2.76 -6.37
N VAL A 51 -7.29 -3.52 -5.28
CA VAL A 51 -6.64 -3.12 -4.03
C VAL A 51 -5.45 -4.03 -3.81
N SER A 52 -4.25 -3.44 -3.74
CA SER A 52 -3.00 -4.16 -3.49
C SER A 52 -2.47 -3.83 -2.11
N LEU A 53 -2.06 -4.84 -1.35
CA LEU A 53 -1.29 -4.69 -0.12
C LEU A 53 0.14 -5.18 -0.38
N GLY A 54 1.12 -4.35 -0.08
CA GLY A 54 2.52 -4.67 -0.28
C GLY A 54 3.38 -4.44 0.95
N PHE A 55 4.44 -5.23 1.08
CA PHE A 55 5.46 -5.10 2.11
C PHE A 55 6.81 -4.75 1.48
N GLY A 56 7.63 -3.98 2.19
CA GLY A 56 8.88 -3.43 1.68
C GLY A 56 8.70 -2.21 0.76
N ASP A 57 9.78 -1.86 0.07
CA ASP A 57 9.82 -0.82 -0.94
C ASP A 57 9.87 -1.47 -2.33
N LYS A 58 8.80 -1.32 -3.11
CA LYS A 58 8.68 -1.90 -4.46
C LYS A 58 9.70 -1.27 -5.43
N ASN A 59 10.02 0.01 -5.24
CA ASN A 59 10.88 0.77 -6.14
C ASN A 59 12.36 0.63 -5.78
N ASN A 60 12.66 0.25 -4.52
CA ASN A 60 14.00 0.03 -4.04
C ASN A 60 14.09 -1.25 -3.19
N PRO A 61 14.08 -2.45 -3.83
CA PRO A 61 14.17 -3.70 -3.10
C PRO A 61 15.54 -3.84 -2.42
N GLY A 62 15.55 -3.88 -1.09
CA GLY A 62 16.74 -4.18 -0.31
C GLY A 62 17.10 -5.67 -0.34
N SER A 63 18.39 -6.00 -0.41
CA SER A 63 18.87 -7.38 -0.31
C SER A 63 18.85 -7.89 1.14
N GLY A 64 18.73 -9.21 1.33
CA GLY A 64 18.84 -9.84 2.66
C GLY A 64 17.56 -9.86 3.51
N GLY A 65 16.42 -9.43 2.97
CA GLY A 65 15.13 -9.60 3.66
C GLY A 65 14.73 -11.07 3.83
N ALA A 66 14.18 -11.43 4.99
CA ALA A 66 13.68 -12.78 5.26
C ALA A 66 12.36 -13.11 4.55
N GLY A 67 11.67 -12.09 4.00
CA GLY A 67 10.43 -12.27 3.26
C GLY A 67 10.66 -13.03 1.97
N LYS A 68 10.01 -14.18 1.81
CA LYS A 68 9.92 -14.92 0.55
C LYS A 68 8.56 -14.66 -0.09
N LEU A 69 8.52 -14.45 -1.41
CA LEU A 69 7.29 -14.52 -2.20
C LEU A 69 6.87 -15.98 -2.38
#